data_AF-A0A354XKR5-F1
#
_entry.id   AF-A0A354XKR5-F1
#
_cell.length_a   1.000
_cell.length_b   1.000
_cell.length_c   1.000
_cell.angle_alpha   90.00
_cell.angle_beta   90.00
_cell.angle_gamma   90.00
#
_symmetry.space_group_name_H-M   'P 1'
#
loop_
_entity.id
_entity.type
_entity.pdbx_description
1 polymer ?
#
loop_
_entity_poly.entity_id
_entity_poly.type
_entity_poly.pdbx_seq_one_letter_code
_entity_poly.pdbx_strand_id
1 'polypeptide(L)' 'KPYGLMMPLEDAVFAEMVNEALYEHYHSGAIQALYDKWFLKPIPPGNRVIGLPVSSELAAIFERPDAYAH' A
#
# COMPACT_ATOMS: atom_id res chain seq x y z
N LYS A 1 -11.08 -6.71 -0.41
CA LYS A 1 -11.53 -5.53 0.40
C LYS A 1 -10.32 -4.62 0.63
N PRO A 2 -10.41 -3.31 0.31
CA PRO A 2 -9.29 -2.40 0.43
C PRO A 2 -8.92 -2.18 1.91
N TYR A 3 -7.62 -2.10 2.20
CA TYR A 3 -7.09 -1.72 3.50
C TYR A 3 -6.86 -0.19 3.50
N GLY A 4 -7.45 0.52 4.46
CA GLY A 4 -7.25 1.98 4.63
C GLY A 4 -6.39 2.30 5.84
N LEU A 5 -5.69 3.43 5.80
CA LEU A 5 -5.06 4.01 6.99
C LEU A 5 -6.15 4.71 7.82
N MET A 6 -6.23 4.39 9.11
CA MET A 6 -7.12 5.07 10.04
C MET A 6 -6.48 6.38 10.48
N MET A 7 -7.20 7.49 10.37
CA MET A 7 -6.71 8.84 10.70
C MET A 7 -7.69 9.58 11.61
N PRO A 8 -7.23 10.57 12.40
CA PRO A 8 -8.12 11.42 13.17
C PRO A 8 -9.16 12.10 12.27
N LEU A 9 -10.44 12.01 12.65
CA LEU A 9 -11.55 12.55 11.84
C LEU A 9 -11.48 14.08 11.67
N GLU A 10 -10.93 14.78 12.66
CA GLU A 10 -10.89 16.24 12.71
C GLU A 10 -9.70 16.85 11.97
N ASP A 11 -8.78 16.03 11.46
CA ASP A 11 -7.55 16.50 10.81
C ASP A 11 -7.57 16.20 9.30
N ALA A 12 -8.40 16.97 8.59
CA ALA A 12 -8.54 16.85 7.13
C ALA A 12 -7.24 17.18 6.39
N VAL A 13 -6.42 18.07 6.94
CA VAL A 13 -5.13 18.46 6.34
C VAL A 13 -4.15 17.29 6.42
N PHE A 14 -4.06 16.63 7.57
CA PHE A 14 -3.24 15.43 7.70
C PHE A 14 -3.73 14.31 6.78
N ALA A 15 -5.04 14.12 6.66
CA ALA A 15 -5.62 13.13 5.76
C ALA A 15 -5.27 13.40 4.28
N GLU A 16 -5.34 14.65 3.85
CA GLU A 16 -4.97 15.06 2.49
C GLU A 16 -3.48 14.83 2.22
N MET A 17 -2.59 15.23 3.14
CA MET A 17 -1.15 14.99 3.01
C MET A 17 -0.79 13.50 2.93
N VAL A 18 -1.47 12.66 3.71
CA VAL A 18 -1.28 11.20 3.65
C VAL A 18 -1.77 10.64 2.32
N ASN A 19 -2.92 11.10 1.83
CA ASN A 19 -3.46 10.70 0.54
C ASN A 19 -2.53 11.11 -0.62
N GLU A 20 -1.99 12.33 -0.60
CA GLU A 20 -1.03 12.81 -1.59
C GLU A 20 0.26 11.98 -1.58
N ALA A 21 0.85 11.75 -0.40
CA ALA A 21 2.06 10.93 -0.27
C ALA A 21 1.82 9.49 -0.74
N LEU A 22 0.65 8.90 -0.44
CA LEU A 22 0.28 7.60 -0.95
C LEU A 22 0.13 7.61 -2.47
N TYR A 23 -0.55 8.62 -3.02
CA TYR A 23 -0.74 8.78 -4.47
C TYR A 23 0.59 8.79 -5.22
N GLU A 24 1.55 9.58 -4.76
CA GLU A 24 2.91 9.62 -5.31
C GLU A 24 3.61 8.26 -5.19
N HIS A 25 3.47 7.60 -4.03
CA HIS A 25 4.10 6.30 -3.79
C HIS A 25 3.53 5.19 -4.69
N TYR A 26 2.22 5.16 -4.91
CA TYR A 26 1.58 4.23 -5.84
C TYR A 26 2.04 4.51 -7.29
N HIS A 27 2.06 5.77 -7.73
CA HIS A 27 2.48 6.14 -9.09
C HIS A 27 3.95 5.87 -9.37
N SER A 28 4.81 5.97 -8.35
CA SER A 28 6.24 5.67 -8.50
C SER A 28 6.55 4.17 -8.69
N GLY A 29 5.57 3.28 -8.48
CA GLY A 29 5.76 1.82 -8.47
C GLY A 29 6.46 1.30 -7.20
N ALA A 30 6.81 2.17 -6.25
CA ALA A 30 7.49 1.79 -5.01
C ALA A 30 6.65 0.83 -4.14
N ILE A 31 5.32 0.85 -4.30
CA ILE A 31 4.42 -0.09 -3.62
C ILE A 31 4.71 -1.56 -3.95
N GLN A 32 5.14 -1.88 -5.18
CA GLN A 32 5.50 -3.25 -5.55
C GLN A 32 6.76 -3.69 -4.82
N ALA A 33 7.78 -2.83 -4.76
CA ALA A 33 9.00 -3.10 -4.01
C ALA A 33 8.73 -3.28 -2.51
N LEU A 34 7.77 -2.52 -1.96
CA LEU A 34 7.34 -2.67 -0.58
C LEU A 34 6.60 -3.99 -0.35
N TYR A 35 5.70 -4.37 -1.26
CA TYR A 35 4.99 -5.65 -1.21
C TYR A 35 5.99 -6.81 -1.24
N ASP A 36 6.93 -6.79 -2.19
CA ASP A 36 7.96 -7.81 -2.32
C ASP A 36 8.79 -7.94 -1.04
N LYS A 37 9.18 -6.81 -0.43
CA LYS A 37 9.96 -6.80 0.80
C LYS A 37 9.25 -7.50 1.95
N TRP A 38 7.95 -7.29 2.10
CA TRP A 38 7.22 -7.78 3.28
C TRP A 38 6.56 -9.15 3.06
N PHE A 39 6.19 -9.49 1.83
CA PHE A 39 5.45 -10.71 1.53
C PHE A 39 6.28 -11.78 0.80
N LEU A 40 7.23 -11.37 -0.05
CA LEU A 40 7.99 -12.30 -0.90
C LEU A 40 9.45 -12.47 -0.47
N LYS A 41 9.99 -11.56 0.35
CA LYS A 41 11.34 -11.63 0.91
C LYS A 41 11.34 -12.05 2.38
N PRO A 42 12.48 -12.53 2.90
CA PRO A 42 12.62 -12.82 4.32
C PRO A 42 12.41 -11.57 5.17
N ILE A 43 11.54 -11.65 6.18
CA ILE A 43 11.27 -10.55 7.10
C ILE A 43 11.89 -10.79 8.49
N PRO A 44 12.48 -9.77 9.12
CA PRO A 44 13.01 -9.87 10.48
C PRO A 44 11.89 -10.00 11.53
N PRO A 45 12.19 -10.52 12.74
CA PRO A 45 13.49 -11.03 13.19
C PRO A 45 13.75 -12.49 12.79
N GLY A 46 12.71 -13.24 12.41
CA GLY A 46 12.80 -14.69 12.16
C GLY A 46 13.30 -15.09 10.78
N ASN A 47 13.55 -14.12 9.89
CA ASN A 47 13.98 -14.30 8.50
C ASN A 47 13.11 -15.29 7.71
N ARG A 48 11.80 -15.30 8.00
CA ARG A 48 10.81 -16.14 7.31
C ARG A 48 10.20 -15.38 6.15
N VAL A 49 9.87 -16.09 5.09
CA VAL A 49 9.13 -15.55 3.94
C VAL A 49 7.65 -15.85 4.16
N ILE A 50 6.77 -14.85 3.99
CA ILE A 50 5.31 -15.08 4.05
C ILE A 50 4.86 -15.90 2.84
N GLY A 51 5.41 -15.61 1.67
CA GLY A 51 5.19 -16.36 0.44
C GLY A 51 3.80 -16.12 -0.17
N LEU A 52 3.21 -14.95 0.11
CA LEU A 52 1.90 -14.57 -0.41
C LEU A 52 2.09 -13.75 -1.70
N PRO A 53 1.78 -14.28 -2.89
CA PRO A 53 1.81 -13.51 -4.12
C PRO A 53 0.68 -12.47 -4.14
N VAL A 54 0.91 -11.37 -4.84
CA VAL A 54 -0.10 -10.32 -5.04
C VAL A 54 -1.34 -10.92 -5.71
N SER A 55 -2.51 -10.66 -5.15
CA SER A 55 -3.78 -11.07 -5.76
C SER A 55 -4.10 -10.19 -6.97
N SER A 56 -4.93 -10.68 -7.89
CA SER A 56 -5.39 -9.89 -9.05
C SER A 56 -6.13 -8.62 -8.65
N GLU A 57 -6.92 -8.64 -7.56
CA GLU A 57 -7.60 -7.47 -7.00
C GLU A 57 -6.58 -6.41 -6.55
N LEU A 58 -5.53 -6.83 -5.83
CA LEU A 58 -4.51 -5.91 -5.33
C LEU A 58 -3.60 -5.37 -6.44
N ALA A 59 -3.28 -6.20 -7.43
CA ALA A 59 -2.53 -5.78 -8.61
C ALA A 59 -3.29 -4.68 -9.38
N ALA A 60 -4.61 -4.84 -9.55
CA ALA A 60 -5.45 -3.83 -10.21
C ALA A 60 -5.49 -2.50 -9.43
N ILE A 61 -5.47 -2.54 -8.09
CA ILE A 61 -5.38 -1.34 -7.25
C ILE A 61 -4.02 -0.65 -7.44
N PHE A 62 -2.92 -1.40 -7.51
CA PHE A 62 -1.60 -0.82 -7.75
C PHE A 62 -1.47 -0.19 -9.14
N GLU A 63 -2.12 -0.76 -10.16
CA GLU A 63 -2.16 -0.20 -11.52
C GLU A 63 -3.06 1.03 -11.64
N ARG A 64 -4.14 1.09 -10.84
CA ARG A 64 -5.14 2.17 -10.89
C ARG A 64 -5.52 2.64 -9.48
N PRO A 65 -4.61 3.32 -8.76
CA PRO A 65 -4.86 3.77 -7.39
C PRO A 65 -6.07 4.71 -7.30
N ASP A 66 -6.29 5.55 -8.32
CA ASP A 66 -7.36 6.55 -8.40
C ASP A 66 -8.77 5.95 -8.38
N ALA A 67 -8.91 4.69 -8.79
CA ALA A 67 -10.21 4.00 -8.79
C ALA A 67 -10.68 3.62 -7.38
N TYR A 68 -9.80 3.75 -6.37
CA TYR A 68 -10.05 3.30 -5.00
C TYR A 68 -9.80 4.38 -3.93
N ALA A 69 -9.30 5.56 -4.32
CA ALA A 69 -9.24 6.73 -3.47
C ALA A 69 -10.60 7.46 -3.55
N HIS A 70 -11.48 7.21 -2.58
CA HIS A 70 -12.75 7.92 -2.39
C HIS A 70 -12.69 8.82 -1.16
#